data_AF-A0AAD5JZ02-F1
#
_entry.id   AF-A0AAD5JZ02-F1
#
_cell.length_a   1.000
_cell.length_b   1.000
_cell.length_c   1.000
_cell.angle_alpha   90.00
_cell.angle_beta   90.00
_cell.angle_gamma   90.00
#
_symmetry.space_group_name_H-M   'P 1'
#
loop_
_entity.id
_entity.type
_entity.pdbx_description
1 polymer ?
#
loop_
_entity_poly.entity_id
_entity_poly.type
_entity_poly.pdbx_seq_one_letter_code
_entity_poly.pdbx_strand_id
1 'polypeptide(L)'
;MAFRLLTKGAAAAAVARPAMTISRQAGVAAVRAYSTGKEVEPKQKAASIIDSLPGNSLVSKTSFVTLSAGLATFLISKEIYVFNEETLVLVSAGGLLAVLLKYLREPYNNMANDHINRIKSILNKAREDHKTAVQDRINEAGQMKDLVNVTKSLFELSRETAQLEAEAFALKQQVAVAQEVKGTLDSWVRHETNLREREQKQLAAYLIEKIQQDLKDPKIQQQILDQAVVDIQKVAKNA
;
A
#
# COMPACT_ATOMS: atom_id res chain seq x y z
N MET A 1 16.58 -13.17 -46.76
CA MET A 1 16.38 -12.39 -48.00
C MET A 1 15.95 -10.98 -47.57
N ALA A 2 16.62 -9.86 -47.80
CA ALA A 2 17.84 -9.53 -48.52
C ALA A 2 18.39 -8.21 -47.92
N PHE A 3 19.71 -8.11 -47.87
CA PHE A 3 20.50 -6.91 -47.61
C PHE A 3 20.11 -5.75 -48.55
N ARG A 4 20.08 -4.51 -48.04
CA ARG A 4 20.57 -3.32 -48.76
C ARG A 4 21.12 -2.26 -47.79
N LEU A 5 22.44 -2.27 -47.66
CA LEU A 5 23.25 -1.10 -47.33
C LEU A 5 23.13 -0.10 -48.48
N LEU A 6 22.87 1.18 -48.19
CA LEU A 6 23.11 2.27 -49.11
C LEU A 6 23.89 3.37 -48.37
N THR A 7 25.15 3.43 -48.77
CA THR A 7 26.13 4.45 -48.46
C THR A 7 25.97 5.63 -49.40
N LYS A 8 26.60 6.75 -49.00
CA LYS A 8 26.98 7.95 -49.79
C LYS A 8 26.01 9.13 -49.73
N GLY A 9 26.57 10.26 -49.33
CA GLY A 9 25.98 11.58 -49.49
C GLY A 9 26.62 12.63 -48.60
N ALA A 10 27.90 12.92 -48.81
CA ALA A 10 28.55 14.09 -48.23
C ALA A 10 27.95 15.37 -48.83
N ALA A 11 27.60 16.34 -47.99
CA ALA A 11 27.53 17.74 -48.37
C ALA A 11 27.84 18.62 -47.16
N ALA A 12 28.96 19.32 -47.26
CA ALA A 12 29.39 20.38 -46.39
C ALA A 12 28.33 21.48 -46.28
N ALA A 13 28.10 21.99 -45.07
CA ALA A 13 27.68 23.38 -44.88
C ALA A 13 27.93 23.83 -43.43
N ALA A 14 28.61 24.97 -43.32
CA ALA A 14 28.66 25.87 -42.17
C ALA A 14 29.43 25.42 -40.91
N VAL A 15 30.75 25.54 -40.98
CA VAL A 15 31.58 25.88 -39.81
C VAL A 15 31.18 27.28 -39.33
N ALA A 16 30.25 27.34 -38.37
CA ALA A 16 29.96 28.57 -37.65
C ALA A 16 31.03 28.79 -36.58
N ARG A 17 32.03 29.62 -36.89
CA ARG A 17 32.99 30.14 -35.91
C ARG A 17 32.23 30.98 -34.88
N PRO A 18 32.38 30.76 -33.57
CA PRO A 18 31.91 31.72 -32.59
C PRO A 18 32.79 32.97 -32.69
N ALA A 19 32.19 34.08 -33.10
CA ALA A 19 32.83 35.40 -33.08
C ALA A 19 33.09 35.77 -31.61
N MET A 20 34.36 35.77 -31.20
CA MET A 20 34.81 36.42 -29.97
C MET A 20 34.66 37.93 -30.13
N THR A 21 33.57 38.48 -29.60
CA THR A 21 33.47 39.92 -29.33
C THR A 21 34.35 40.24 -28.13
N ILE A 22 35.56 40.75 -28.41
CA ILE A 22 36.43 41.36 -27.40
C ILE A 22 35.81 42.71 -27.04
N SER A 23 35.04 42.76 -25.94
CA SER A 23 34.70 44.03 -25.31
C SER A 23 35.94 44.52 -24.56
N ARG A 24 36.57 45.57 -25.10
CA ARG A 24 37.53 46.39 -24.34
C ARG A 24 36.75 47.16 -23.28
N GLN A 25 36.64 46.62 -22.08
CA GLN A 25 36.32 47.43 -20.89
C GLN A 25 37.63 48.00 -20.34
N ALA A 26 37.95 49.20 -20.81
CA ALA A 26 38.78 50.13 -20.06
C ALA A 26 38.01 50.52 -18.79
N GLY A 27 38.66 50.35 -17.64
CA GLY A 27 38.09 50.72 -16.35
C GLY A 27 38.69 49.88 -15.24
N VAL A 28 39.92 50.20 -14.84
CA VAL A 28 40.37 49.92 -13.48
C VAL A 28 39.53 50.84 -12.58
N ALA A 29 38.29 50.42 -12.32
CA ALA A 29 37.56 50.91 -11.18
C ALA A 29 38.30 50.34 -9.97
N ALA A 30 39.07 51.18 -9.28
CA ALA A 30 39.45 50.91 -7.91
C ALA A 30 38.15 50.62 -7.15
N VAL A 31 37.83 49.33 -6.98
CA VAL A 31 36.76 48.89 -6.10
C VAL A 31 37.26 49.24 -4.71
N ARG A 32 36.97 50.46 -4.27
CA ARG A 32 36.92 50.76 -2.85
C ARG A 32 35.84 49.84 -2.30
N ALA A 33 36.27 48.76 -1.66
CA ALA A 33 35.43 47.98 -0.79
C ALA A 33 34.99 48.90 0.36
N TYR A 34 33.96 49.72 0.11
CA TYR A 34 33.18 50.31 1.18
C TYR A 34 32.37 49.18 1.82
N SER A 35 33.03 48.48 2.73
CA SER A 35 32.37 47.64 3.71
C SER A 35 31.54 48.54 4.63
N THR A 36 30.28 48.78 4.30
CA THR A 36 29.26 49.01 5.33
C THR A 36 28.80 47.66 5.89
N GLY A 37 29.73 46.91 6.45
CA GLY A 37 29.38 45.92 7.47
C GLY A 37 29.04 46.70 8.73
N LYS A 38 27.98 46.32 9.45
CA LYS A 38 27.72 46.83 10.81
C LYS A 38 29.06 46.95 11.55
N GLU A 39 29.39 48.15 12.05
CA GLU A 39 30.54 48.34 12.91
C GLU A 39 30.31 47.50 14.17
N VAL A 40 30.73 46.24 14.12
CA VAL A 40 30.78 45.39 15.30
C VAL A 40 31.74 46.07 16.25
N GLU A 41 31.28 46.35 17.46
CA GLU A 41 32.07 47.05 18.46
C GLU A 41 33.46 46.41 18.57
N PRO A 42 34.53 47.20 18.66
CA PRO A 42 35.90 46.67 18.68
C PRO A 42 36.10 45.65 19.80
N LYS A 43 35.36 45.79 20.92
CA LYS A 43 35.31 44.84 22.04
C LYS A 43 34.80 43.46 21.63
N GLN A 44 33.74 43.41 20.84
CA GLN A 44 33.10 42.16 20.40
C GLN A 44 33.95 41.43 19.35
N LYS A 45 34.63 42.18 18.46
CA LYS A 45 35.61 41.59 17.53
C LYS A 45 36.83 41.02 18.27
N ALA A 46 37.38 41.77 19.23
CA ALA A 46 38.50 41.30 20.04
C ALA A 46 38.16 40.02 20.82
N ALA A 47 36.95 39.97 21.41
CA ALA A 47 36.45 38.76 22.08
C ALA A 47 36.39 37.57 21.11
N SER A 48 35.86 37.75 19.90
CA SER A 48 35.79 36.67 18.90
C SER A 48 37.15 36.10 18.49
N ILE A 49 38.20 36.95 18.46
CA ILE A 49 39.56 36.52 18.16
C ILE A 49 40.12 35.69 19.32
N ILE A 50 39.94 36.15 20.56
CA ILE A 50 40.36 35.43 21.78
C ILE A 50 39.63 34.08 21.88
N ASP A 51 38.35 34.05 21.52
CA ASP A 51 37.53 32.84 21.55
C ASP A 51 37.93 31.82 20.47
N SER A 52 38.45 32.28 19.32
CA SER A 52 38.95 31.40 18.25
C SER A 52 40.28 30.71 18.56
N LEU A 53 41.02 31.18 19.57
CA LEU A 53 42.30 30.60 19.97
C LEU A 53 42.11 29.25 20.69
N PRO A 54 43.02 28.27 20.48
CA PRO A 54 42.95 26.99 21.14
C PRO A 54 43.11 27.14 22.66
N GLY A 55 42.22 26.51 23.42
CA GLY A 55 42.25 26.52 24.89
C GLY A 55 40.86 26.71 25.50
N ASN A 56 40.58 25.97 26.57
CA ASN A 56 39.27 25.96 27.24
C ASN A 56 39.18 26.95 28.43
N SER A 57 40.27 27.66 28.76
CA SER A 57 40.31 28.60 29.88
C SER A 57 40.72 30.00 29.43
N LEU A 58 40.18 31.04 30.10
CA LEU A 58 40.54 32.44 29.86
C LEU A 58 42.04 32.69 30.08
N VAL A 59 42.63 32.01 31.05
CA VAL A 59 44.07 32.08 31.34
C VAL A 59 44.88 31.50 30.18
N SER A 60 44.46 30.37 29.60
CA SER A 60 45.13 29.79 28.43
C SER A 60 45.02 30.69 27.20
N LYS A 61 43.85 31.26 26.93
CA LYS A 61 43.64 32.12 25.76
C LYS A 61 44.45 33.42 25.87
N THR A 62 44.44 34.05 27.04
CA THR A 62 45.24 35.26 27.30
C THR A 62 46.74 34.96 27.33
N SER A 63 47.15 33.79 27.83
CA SER A 63 48.55 33.38 27.81
C SER A 63 49.05 33.13 26.39
N PHE A 64 48.26 32.53 25.49
CA PHE A 64 48.66 32.38 24.09
C PHE A 64 48.93 33.72 23.40
N VAL A 65 48.06 34.71 23.58
CA VAL A 65 48.25 36.06 23.02
C VAL A 65 49.46 36.75 23.65
N THR A 66 49.57 36.71 24.97
CA THR A 66 50.64 37.38 25.71
C THR A 66 52.00 36.74 25.43
N LEU A 67 52.05 35.42 25.33
CA LEU A 67 53.26 34.65 25.03
C LEU A 67 53.68 34.86 23.57
N SER A 68 52.77 34.81 22.61
CA SER A 68 53.10 35.05 21.20
C SER A 68 53.58 36.49 20.97
N ALA A 69 52.89 37.48 21.54
CA ALA A 69 53.33 38.87 21.50
C ALA A 69 54.68 39.06 22.22
N GLY A 70 54.85 38.46 23.39
CA GLY A 70 56.09 38.47 24.16
C GLY A 70 57.27 37.87 23.39
N LEU A 71 57.10 36.70 22.79
CA LEU A 71 58.12 36.07 21.93
C LEU A 71 58.43 36.93 20.70
N ALA A 72 57.42 37.48 20.02
CA ALA A 72 57.64 38.35 18.87
C ALA A 72 58.46 39.59 19.24
N THR A 73 58.08 40.29 20.33
CA THR A 73 58.82 41.46 20.81
C THR A 73 60.22 41.09 21.30
N PHE A 74 60.40 39.92 21.92
CA PHE A 74 61.71 39.44 22.37
C PHE A 74 62.64 39.13 21.19
N LEU A 75 62.15 38.45 20.16
CA LEU A 75 62.93 38.12 18.95
C LEU A 75 63.39 39.38 18.21
N ILE A 76 62.55 40.41 18.16
CA ILE A 76 62.88 41.71 17.56
C ILE A 76 63.84 42.48 18.47
N SER A 77 63.55 42.56 19.78
CA SER A 77 64.34 43.35 20.74
C SER A 77 65.77 42.82 20.92
N LYS A 78 65.96 41.51 20.82
CA LYS A 78 67.28 40.86 20.90
C LYS A 78 67.94 40.62 19.55
N GLU A 79 67.32 41.07 18.45
CA GLU A 79 67.79 40.86 17.07
C GLU A 79 68.08 39.38 16.75
N ILE A 80 67.42 38.46 17.47
CA ILE A 80 67.55 37.01 17.23
C ILE A 80 67.00 36.67 15.84
N TYR A 81 66.03 37.45 15.37
CA TYR A 81 65.55 37.40 13.99
C TYR A 81 66.02 38.64 13.23
N VAL A 82 66.87 38.43 12.22
CA VAL A 82 67.39 39.49 11.35
C VAL A 82 66.59 39.50 10.04
N PHE A 83 66.05 40.66 9.68
CA PHE A 83 65.36 40.84 8.41
C PHE A 83 66.36 40.80 7.25
N ASN A 84 66.44 39.64 6.58
CA ASN A 84 67.23 39.42 5.37
C ASN A 84 66.34 39.12 4.15
N GLU A 85 66.95 38.96 2.97
CA GLU A 85 66.29 38.55 1.72
C GLU A 85 65.49 37.25 1.84
N GLU A 86 65.93 36.30 2.68
CA GLU A 86 65.21 35.05 2.96
C GLU A 86 63.84 35.28 3.63
N THR A 87 63.63 36.41 4.30
CA THR A 87 62.33 36.73 4.92
C THR A 87 61.26 37.01 3.88
N LEU A 88 61.63 37.61 2.74
CA LEU A 88 60.74 37.78 1.59
C LEU A 88 60.38 36.43 0.96
N VAL A 89 61.34 35.52 0.90
CA VAL A 89 61.12 34.14 0.43
C VAL A 89 60.18 33.40 1.38
N LEU A 90 60.36 33.53 2.69
CA LEU A 90 59.48 32.92 3.69
C LEU A 90 58.04 33.45 3.60
N VAL A 91 57.86 34.78 3.51
CA VAL A 91 56.52 35.39 3.41
C VAL A 91 55.82 34.98 2.11
N SER A 92 56.54 34.97 0.98
CA SER A 92 55.97 34.55 -0.30
C SER A 92 55.64 33.06 -0.35
N ALA A 93 56.51 32.19 0.15
CA ALA A 93 56.26 30.75 0.26
C ALA A 93 55.10 30.45 1.22
N GLY A 94 55.05 31.11 2.37
CA GLY A 94 53.95 30.99 3.34
C GLY A 94 52.62 31.47 2.75
N GLY A 95 52.62 32.59 2.03
CA GLY A 95 51.45 33.10 1.32
C GLY A 95 50.95 32.14 0.23
N LEU A 96 51.86 31.59 -0.58
CA LEU A 96 51.53 30.59 -1.60
C LEU A 96 50.93 29.33 -0.96
N LEU A 97 51.57 28.79 0.08
CA LEU A 97 51.08 27.61 0.79
C LEU A 97 49.71 27.84 1.42
N ALA A 98 49.45 29.02 2.00
CA ALA A 98 48.15 29.35 2.57
C ALA A 98 47.05 29.37 1.49
N VAL A 99 47.33 29.95 0.33
CA VAL A 99 46.42 29.97 -0.81
C VAL A 99 46.17 28.56 -1.35
N LEU A 100 47.24 27.78 -1.53
CA LEU A 100 47.17 26.40 -2.01
C LEU A 100 46.38 25.51 -1.05
N LEU A 101 46.61 25.64 0.25
CA LEU A 101 45.87 24.89 1.28
C LEU A 101 44.40 25.29 1.26
N LYS A 102 44.07 26.58 1.08
CA LYS A 102 42.68 27.03 0.97
C LYS A 102 41.97 26.40 -0.23
N TYR A 103 42.62 26.34 -1.39
CA TYR A 103 42.02 25.79 -2.61
C TYR A 103 41.98 24.26 -2.65
N LEU A 104 42.96 23.56 -2.07
CA LEU A 104 43.00 22.09 -2.08
C LEU A 104 42.19 21.44 -0.95
N ARG A 105 41.96 22.16 0.15
CA ARG A 105 41.27 21.61 1.32
C ARG A 105 39.87 21.12 1.01
N GLU A 106 39.07 21.92 0.32
CA GLU A 106 37.68 21.58 0.00
C GLU A 106 37.56 20.38 -0.96
N PRO A 107 38.23 20.34 -2.13
CA PRO A 107 38.14 19.19 -3.02
C PRO A 107 38.71 17.92 -2.39
N TYR A 108 39.76 18.00 -1.58
CA TYR A 108 40.29 16.85 -0.88
C TYR A 108 39.31 16.30 0.16
N ASN A 109 38.68 17.18 0.96
CA ASN A 109 37.68 16.76 1.94
C ASN A 109 36.45 16.14 1.25
N ASN A 110 35.99 16.70 0.13
CA ASN A 110 34.87 16.14 -0.62
C ASN A 110 35.22 14.76 -1.17
N MET A 111 36.40 14.60 -1.78
CA MET A 111 36.88 13.31 -2.25
C MET A 111 36.98 12.26 -1.13
N ALA A 112 37.54 12.64 0.02
CA ALA A 112 37.66 11.77 1.18
C ALA A 112 36.29 11.36 1.74
N ASN A 113 35.37 12.32 1.88
CA ASN A 113 34.00 12.06 2.35
C ASN A 113 33.23 11.15 1.39
N ASP A 114 33.36 11.36 0.08
CA ASP A 114 32.72 10.53 -0.94
C ASP A 114 33.23 9.09 -0.88
N HIS A 115 34.54 8.90 -0.71
CA HIS A 115 35.12 7.57 -0.57
C HIS A 115 34.61 6.85 0.68
N ILE A 116 34.59 7.56 1.82
CA ILE A 116 34.05 7.04 3.09
C ILE A 116 32.57 6.67 2.93
N ASN A 117 31.78 7.53 2.29
CA ASN A 117 30.35 7.32 2.11
C ASN A 117 30.06 6.13 1.18
N ARG A 118 30.85 5.94 0.12
CA ARG A 118 30.75 4.76 -0.76
C ARG A 118 31.02 3.47 0.01
N ILE A 119 32.09 3.42 0.80
CA ILE A 119 32.42 2.24 1.61
C ILE A 119 31.32 1.96 2.63
N LYS A 120 30.87 2.98 3.36
CA LYS A 120 29.78 2.85 4.33
C LYS A 120 28.49 2.35 3.68
N SER A 121 28.14 2.90 2.50
CA SER A 121 26.95 2.50 1.75
C SER A 121 27.02 1.03 1.32
N ILE A 122 28.15 0.59 0.78
CA ILE A 122 28.35 -0.82 0.39
C ILE A 122 28.24 -1.74 1.61
N LEU A 123 28.87 -1.38 2.73
CA LEU A 123 28.85 -2.20 3.93
C LEU A 123 27.44 -2.30 4.55
N ASN A 124 26.70 -1.20 4.59
CA ASN A 124 25.32 -1.19 5.08
C ASN A 124 24.40 -1.99 4.15
N LYS A 125 24.54 -1.80 2.84
CA LYS A 125 23.78 -2.54 1.84
C LYS A 125 24.08 -4.04 1.92
N ALA A 126 25.34 -4.45 2.02
CA ALA A 126 25.71 -5.86 2.16
C ALA A 126 25.10 -6.49 3.43
N ARG A 127 25.01 -5.74 4.53
CA ARG A 127 24.35 -6.21 5.76
C ARG A 127 22.84 -6.37 5.56
N GLU A 128 22.20 -5.43 4.89
CA GLU A 128 20.77 -5.49 4.57
C GLU A 128 20.47 -6.65 3.60
N ASP A 129 21.22 -6.76 2.51
CA ASP A 129 21.10 -7.84 1.52
C ASP A 129 21.29 -9.21 2.19
N HIS A 130 22.26 -9.36 3.10
CA HIS A 130 22.44 -10.60 3.85
C HIS A 130 21.27 -10.89 4.80
N LYS A 131 20.73 -9.86 5.48
CA LYS A 131 19.56 -10.04 6.35
C LYS A 131 18.35 -10.48 5.55
N THR A 132 18.11 -9.86 4.39
CA THR A 132 17.02 -10.22 3.48
C THR A 132 17.18 -11.64 2.95
N ALA A 133 18.37 -12.01 2.47
CA ALA A 133 18.65 -13.36 1.99
C ALA A 133 18.42 -14.43 3.07
N VAL A 134 18.83 -14.17 4.31
CA VAL A 134 18.57 -15.09 5.43
C VAL A 134 17.07 -15.16 5.74
N GLN A 135 16.36 -14.03 5.71
CA GLN A 135 14.91 -14.01 5.93
C GLN A 135 14.17 -14.79 4.84
N ASP A 136 14.57 -14.66 3.59
CA ASP A 136 13.98 -15.40 2.46
C ASP A 136 14.18 -16.91 2.63
N ARG A 137 15.38 -17.33 3.06
CA ARG A 137 15.66 -18.74 3.38
C ARG A 137 14.84 -19.27 4.55
N ILE A 138 14.62 -18.44 5.59
CA ILE A 138 13.75 -18.80 6.71
C ILE A 138 12.31 -18.96 6.22
N ASN A 139 11.82 -18.08 5.36
CA ASN A 139 10.46 -18.14 4.81
C ASN A 139 10.29 -19.38 3.92
N GLU A 140 11.26 -19.68 3.04
CA GLU A 140 11.28 -20.89 2.20
C GLU A 140 11.27 -22.16 3.06
N ALA A 141 12.10 -22.22 4.10
CA ALA A 141 12.10 -23.33 5.06
C ALA A 141 10.81 -23.43 5.87
N GLY A 142 10.19 -22.30 6.21
CA GLY A 142 8.89 -22.24 6.87
C GLY A 142 7.77 -22.83 5.99
N GLN A 143 7.74 -22.47 4.71
CA GLN A 143 6.77 -23.04 3.76
C GLN A 143 6.91 -24.55 3.64
N MET A 144 8.14 -25.09 3.60
CA MET A 144 8.36 -26.54 3.54
C MET A 144 7.79 -27.29 4.75
N LYS A 145 7.76 -26.67 5.94
CA LYS A 145 7.14 -27.25 7.14
C LYS A 145 5.61 -27.34 6.99
N ASP A 146 4.99 -26.32 6.39
CA ASP A 146 3.54 -26.26 6.26
C ASP A 146 3.00 -27.24 5.19
N LEU A 147 3.81 -27.59 4.18
CA LEU A 147 3.42 -28.56 3.14
C LEU A 147 2.99 -29.92 3.70
N VAL A 148 3.62 -30.38 4.80
CA VAL A 148 3.28 -31.66 5.44
C VAL A 148 1.87 -31.61 6.03
N ASN A 149 1.51 -30.50 6.68
CA ASN A 149 0.17 -30.31 7.26
C ASN A 149 -0.88 -30.14 6.16
N VAL A 150 -0.58 -29.33 5.13
CA VAL A 150 -1.48 -29.15 3.98
C VAL A 150 -1.76 -30.48 3.28
N THR A 151 -0.73 -31.30 3.06
CA THR A 151 -0.90 -32.61 2.42
C THR A 151 -1.79 -33.54 3.25
N LYS A 152 -1.59 -33.59 4.58
CA LYS A 152 -2.47 -34.36 5.47
C LYS A 152 -3.92 -33.88 5.41
N SER A 153 -4.11 -32.56 5.48
CA SER A 153 -5.45 -31.96 5.38
C SER A 153 -6.12 -32.25 4.05
N LEU A 154 -5.36 -32.33 2.95
CA LEU A 154 -5.90 -32.67 1.62
C LEU A 154 -6.40 -34.12 1.57
N PHE A 155 -5.67 -35.05 2.20
CA PHE A 155 -6.10 -36.43 2.32
C PHE A 155 -7.31 -36.59 3.25
N GLU A 156 -7.33 -35.89 4.38
CA GLU A 156 -8.48 -35.84 5.29
C GLU A 156 -9.72 -35.28 4.58
N LEU A 157 -9.59 -34.14 3.89
CA LEU A 157 -10.66 -33.54 3.11
C LEU A 157 -11.18 -34.51 2.03
N SER A 158 -10.29 -35.25 1.36
CA SER A 158 -10.71 -36.24 0.36
C SER A 158 -11.52 -37.40 0.97
N ARG A 159 -11.16 -37.85 2.18
CA ARG A 159 -11.88 -38.90 2.91
C ARG A 159 -13.23 -38.40 3.43
N GLU A 160 -13.26 -37.21 4.02
CA GLU A 160 -14.49 -36.57 4.48
C GLU A 160 -15.46 -36.31 3.32
N THR A 161 -14.95 -35.86 2.17
CA THR A 161 -15.77 -35.66 0.97
C THR A 161 -16.41 -36.97 0.52
N ALA A 162 -15.64 -38.06 0.44
CA ALA A 162 -16.18 -39.36 0.05
C ALA A 162 -17.22 -39.90 1.04
N GLN A 163 -17.02 -39.69 2.35
CA GLN A 163 -17.99 -40.06 3.38
C GLN A 163 -19.29 -39.24 3.26
N LEU A 164 -19.18 -37.91 3.13
CA LEU A 164 -20.33 -37.03 2.98
C LEU A 164 -21.10 -37.30 1.68
N GLU A 165 -20.41 -37.63 0.58
CA GLU A 165 -21.07 -38.03 -0.67
C GLU A 165 -21.85 -39.33 -0.51
N ALA A 166 -21.30 -40.32 0.19
CA ALA A 166 -21.99 -41.58 0.46
C ALA A 166 -23.23 -41.38 1.35
N GLU A 167 -23.11 -40.58 2.41
CA GLU A 167 -24.24 -40.24 3.29
C GLU A 167 -25.33 -39.45 2.54
N ALA A 168 -24.92 -38.45 1.75
CA ALA A 168 -25.83 -37.67 0.92
C ALA A 168 -26.55 -38.55 -0.11
N PHE A 169 -25.87 -39.54 -0.70
CA PHE A 169 -26.47 -40.46 -1.65
C PHE A 169 -27.52 -41.37 -0.96
N ALA A 170 -27.19 -41.92 0.21
CA ALA A 170 -28.12 -42.74 0.98
C ALA A 170 -29.37 -41.95 1.40
N LEU A 171 -29.20 -40.73 1.91
CA LEU A 171 -30.31 -39.85 2.28
C LEU A 171 -31.16 -39.47 1.06
N LYS A 172 -30.55 -39.15 -0.09
CA LYS A 172 -31.28 -38.88 -1.33
C LYS A 172 -32.11 -40.08 -1.77
N GLN A 173 -31.58 -41.29 -1.67
CA GLN A 173 -32.31 -42.51 -2.04
C GLN A 173 -33.50 -42.76 -1.11
N GLN A 174 -33.33 -42.55 0.21
CA GLN A 174 -34.43 -42.65 1.17
C GLN A 174 -35.52 -41.61 0.90
N VAL A 175 -35.16 -40.36 0.63
CA VAL A 175 -36.11 -39.29 0.31
C VAL A 175 -36.82 -39.56 -1.01
N ALA A 176 -36.13 -40.06 -2.03
CA ALA A 176 -36.74 -40.42 -3.30
C ALA A 176 -37.80 -41.52 -3.12
N VAL A 177 -37.49 -42.59 -2.38
CA VAL A 177 -38.46 -43.66 -2.08
C VAL A 177 -39.64 -43.10 -1.27
N ALA A 178 -39.39 -42.26 -0.27
CA ALA A 178 -40.46 -41.62 0.51
C ALA A 178 -41.37 -40.72 -0.36
N GLN A 179 -40.80 -40.02 -1.34
CA GLN A 179 -41.56 -39.20 -2.29
C GLN A 179 -42.42 -40.04 -3.24
N GLU A 180 -41.89 -41.15 -3.77
CA GLU A 180 -42.66 -42.08 -4.61
C GLU A 180 -43.83 -42.70 -3.83
N VAL A 181 -43.58 -43.17 -2.60
CA VAL A 181 -44.63 -43.73 -1.73
C VAL A 181 -45.67 -42.67 -1.39
N LYS A 182 -45.26 -41.45 -1.05
CA LYS A 182 -46.21 -40.35 -0.82
C LYS A 182 -47.01 -40.02 -2.08
N GLY A 183 -46.37 -39.94 -3.25
CA GLY A 183 -47.02 -39.64 -4.51
C GLY A 183 -48.09 -40.68 -4.89
N THR A 184 -47.80 -41.96 -4.66
CA THR A 184 -48.80 -43.02 -4.84
C THR A 184 -49.96 -42.86 -3.84
N LEU A 185 -49.68 -42.65 -2.55
CA LEU A 185 -50.71 -42.46 -1.52
C LEU A 185 -51.59 -41.23 -1.81
N ASP A 186 -51.00 -40.11 -2.19
CA ASP A 186 -51.72 -38.89 -2.58
C ASP A 186 -52.62 -39.15 -3.80
N SER A 187 -52.16 -39.96 -4.76
CA SER A 187 -52.98 -40.41 -5.89
C SER A 187 -54.17 -41.29 -5.46
N TRP A 188 -53.97 -42.20 -4.51
CA TRP A 188 -55.05 -43.03 -3.95
C TRP A 188 -56.09 -42.18 -3.21
N VAL A 189 -55.64 -41.23 -2.37
CA VAL A 189 -56.53 -40.30 -1.67
C VAL A 189 -57.30 -39.43 -2.66
N ARG A 190 -56.63 -38.95 -3.72
CA ARG A 190 -57.29 -38.20 -4.79
C ARG A 190 -58.32 -39.05 -5.54
N HIS A 191 -58.04 -40.32 -5.79
CA HIS A 191 -58.99 -41.23 -6.41
C HIS A 191 -60.21 -41.47 -5.50
N GLU A 192 -60.00 -41.70 -4.21
CA GLU A 192 -61.07 -41.92 -3.23
C GLU A 192 -61.96 -40.69 -3.06
N THR A 193 -61.38 -39.50 -2.95
CA THR A 193 -62.13 -38.22 -2.88
C THR A 193 -62.96 -38.00 -4.15
N ASN A 194 -62.38 -38.24 -5.34
CA ASN A 194 -63.13 -38.18 -6.61
C ASN A 194 -64.28 -39.19 -6.68
N LEU A 195 -64.08 -40.42 -6.16
CA LEU A 195 -65.14 -41.43 -6.10
C LEU A 195 -66.27 -40.99 -5.17
N ARG A 196 -65.94 -40.56 -3.94
CA ARG A 196 -66.93 -40.04 -2.99
C ARG A 196 -67.73 -38.88 -3.57
N GLU A 197 -67.06 -37.94 -4.23
CA GLU A 197 -67.74 -36.82 -4.90
C GLU A 197 -68.65 -37.29 -6.05
N ARG A 198 -68.22 -38.29 -6.83
CA ARG A 198 -69.05 -38.86 -7.91
C ARG A 198 -70.27 -39.59 -7.37
N GLU A 199 -70.10 -40.41 -6.33
CA GLU A 199 -71.20 -41.10 -5.65
C GLU A 199 -72.19 -40.10 -5.05
N GLN A 200 -71.70 -39.07 -4.36
CA GLN A 200 -72.55 -38.00 -3.82
C GLN A 200 -73.31 -37.27 -4.93
N LYS A 201 -72.66 -36.97 -6.06
CA LYS A 201 -73.32 -36.35 -7.23
C LYS A 201 -74.37 -37.27 -7.86
N GLN A 202 -74.09 -38.57 -7.98
CA GLN A 202 -75.03 -39.56 -8.51
C GLN A 202 -76.23 -39.75 -7.58
N LEU A 203 -76.00 -39.88 -6.27
CA LEU A 203 -77.06 -39.98 -5.27
C LEU A 203 -77.91 -38.70 -5.23
N ALA A 204 -77.29 -37.52 -5.29
CA ALA A 204 -78.01 -36.25 -5.38
C ALA A 204 -78.84 -36.15 -6.66
N ALA A 205 -78.29 -36.53 -7.82
CA ALA A 205 -79.02 -36.54 -9.09
C ALA A 205 -80.21 -37.51 -9.05
N TYR A 206 -80.01 -38.73 -8.53
CA TYR A 206 -81.05 -39.74 -8.36
C TYR A 206 -82.16 -39.27 -7.39
N LEU A 207 -81.78 -38.66 -6.25
CA LEU A 207 -82.75 -38.09 -5.31
C LEU A 207 -83.53 -36.94 -5.93
N ILE A 208 -82.87 -36.03 -6.67
CA ILE A 208 -83.54 -34.93 -7.37
C ILE A 208 -84.51 -35.48 -8.42
N GLU A 209 -84.10 -36.46 -9.23
CA GLU A 209 -84.96 -37.07 -10.24
C GLU A 209 -86.15 -37.80 -9.60
N LYS A 210 -85.91 -38.57 -8.53
CA LYS A 210 -86.97 -39.27 -7.80
C LYS A 210 -87.95 -38.28 -7.17
N ILE A 211 -87.48 -37.21 -6.53
CA ILE A 211 -88.35 -36.15 -6.00
C ILE A 211 -89.15 -35.48 -7.12
N GLN A 212 -88.54 -35.21 -8.29
CA GLN A 212 -89.27 -34.67 -9.44
C GLN A 212 -90.33 -35.63 -10.00
N GLN A 213 -90.10 -36.95 -9.92
CA GLN A 213 -91.09 -37.98 -10.29
C GLN A 213 -92.20 -38.09 -9.23
N ASP A 214 -91.86 -38.18 -7.95
CA ASP A 214 -92.80 -38.22 -6.82
C ASP A 214 -93.69 -36.96 -6.78
N LEU A 215 -93.15 -35.79 -7.16
CA LEU A 215 -93.92 -34.54 -7.28
C LEU A 215 -94.94 -34.54 -8.43
N LYS A 216 -94.81 -35.42 -9.42
CA LYS A 216 -95.81 -35.58 -10.49
C LYS A 216 -96.98 -36.48 -10.08
N ASP A 217 -96.83 -37.26 -9.01
CA ASP A 217 -97.89 -38.15 -8.52
C ASP A 217 -98.98 -37.36 -7.76
N PRO A 218 -100.27 -37.46 -8.18
CA PRO A 218 -101.35 -36.65 -7.61
C PRO A 218 -101.62 -36.96 -6.13
N LYS A 219 -101.28 -38.16 -5.66
CA LYS A 219 -101.43 -38.56 -4.24
C LYS A 219 -100.46 -37.83 -3.33
N ILE A 220 -99.22 -37.61 -3.78
CA ILE A 220 -98.19 -36.91 -2.99
C ILE A 220 -98.44 -35.40 -3.03
N GLN A 221 -98.89 -34.83 -4.16
CA GLN A 221 -99.31 -33.43 -4.24
C GLN A 221 -100.42 -33.09 -3.23
N GLN A 222 -101.42 -33.97 -3.09
CA GLN A 222 -102.47 -33.81 -2.09
C GLN A 222 -101.93 -33.89 -0.67
N GLN A 223 -101.06 -34.85 -0.36
CA GLN A 223 -100.43 -34.97 0.95
C GLN A 223 -99.55 -33.76 1.32
N ILE A 224 -98.83 -33.18 0.36
CA ILE A 224 -98.03 -31.96 0.56
C ILE A 224 -98.95 -30.76 0.78
N LEU A 225 -100.04 -30.62 0.02
CA LEU A 225 -101.06 -29.59 0.21
C LEU A 225 -101.71 -29.69 1.61
N ASP A 226 -102.09 -30.89 2.02
CA ASP A 226 -102.67 -31.13 3.35
C ASP A 226 -101.68 -30.80 4.47
N GLN A 227 -100.41 -31.21 4.33
CA GLN A 227 -99.36 -30.89 5.29
C GLN A 227 -99.06 -29.38 5.34
N ALA A 228 -99.01 -28.70 4.19
CA ALA A 228 -98.83 -27.25 4.11
C ALA A 228 -100.01 -26.50 4.76
N VAL A 229 -101.25 -26.97 4.59
CA VAL A 229 -102.43 -26.42 5.27
C VAL A 229 -102.32 -26.63 6.79
N VAL A 230 -101.87 -27.80 7.26
CA VAL A 230 -101.63 -28.07 8.68
C VAL A 230 -100.54 -27.16 9.25
N ASP A 231 -99.43 -26.95 8.53
CA ASP A 231 -98.34 -26.11 9.01
C ASP A 231 -98.70 -24.62 9.01
N ILE A 232 -99.48 -24.14 8.02
CA ILE A 232 -100.07 -22.79 8.05
C ILE A 232 -101.04 -22.66 9.24
N GLN A 233 -101.88 -23.66 9.51
CA GLN A 233 -102.77 -23.64 10.67
C GLN A 233 -102.01 -23.64 12.00
N LYS A 234 -100.84 -24.29 12.08
CA LYS A 234 -99.98 -24.25 13.28
C LYS A 234 -99.30 -22.89 13.44
N VAL A 235 -98.77 -22.30 12.36
CA VAL A 235 -98.18 -20.96 12.40
C VAL A 235 -99.24 -19.90 12.74
N ALA A 236 -100.45 -20.01 12.18
CA ALA A 236 -101.57 -19.11 12.48
C ALA A 236 -102.16 -19.27 13.89
N LYS A 237 -101.92 -20.41 14.56
CA LYS A 237 -102.29 -20.61 15.98
C LYS A 237 -101.20 -20.16 16.96
N ASN A 238 -99.96 -20.01 16.47
CA ASN A 238 -98.81 -19.56 17.24
C ASN A 238 -98.44 -18.08 16.98
N ALA A 239 -99.26 -17.37 16.19
CA ALA A 239 -99.25 -15.92 15.99
C ALA A 239 -100.49 -15.32 16.66
#